data_AF-A0A953W4G1-F1
#
_entry.id   AF-A0A953W4G1-F1
#
_cell.length_a   1.000
_cell.length_b   1.000
_cell.length_c   1.000
_cell.angle_alpha   90.00
_cell.angle_beta   90.00
_cell.angle_gamma   90.00
#
_symmetry.space_group_name_H-M   'P 1'
#
loop_
_entity.id
_entity.type
_entity.pdbx_description
1 polymer ?
#
loop_
_entity_poly.entity_id
_entity_poly.type
_entity_poly.pdbx_seq_one_letter_code
_entity_poly.pdbx_strand_id
1 'polypeptide(L)' 'MDRYLLRYFLAVTELGSFSKAAQRVSVTQPTLSVGIAKLEDEVGARLFERTTRRVSL' A
#
# COMPACT_ATOMS: atom_id res chain seq x y z
N MET A 1 -0.27 -13.46 -6.28
CA MET A 1 -0.87 -13.05 -5.00
C MET A 1 -0.10 -13.58 -3.80
N ASP A 2 0.98 -12.90 -3.45
CA ASP A 2 1.70 -13.15 -2.21
C ASP A 2 0.97 -12.54 -1.01
N ARG A 3 0.86 -13.27 0.10
CA ARG A 3 0.10 -12.85 1.30
C ARG A 3 0.59 -11.53 1.93
N TYR A 4 1.85 -11.13 1.69
CA TYR A 4 2.38 -9.87 2.20
C TYR A 4 1.80 -8.65 1.47
N LEU A 5 1.40 -8.79 0.20
CA LEU A 5 0.79 -7.70 -0.59
C LEU A 5 -0.55 -7.26 0.01
N LEU A 6 -1.39 -8.24 0.35
CA LEU A 6 -2.67 -8.02 1.04
C LEU A 6 -2.47 -7.36 2.41
N ARG A 7 -1.42 -7.74 3.14
CA ARG A 7 -1.08 -7.13 4.43
C ARG A 7 -0.65 -5.67 4.28
N TYR A 8 0.08 -5.34 3.22
CA TYR A 8 0.45 -3.96 2.91
C TYR A 8 -0.77 -3.13 2.51
N PHE A 9 -1.63 -3.68 1.66
CA PHE A 9 -2.88 -3.05 1.26
C PHE A 9 -3.73 -2.70 2.48
N LEU A 10 -4.03 -3.69 3.34
CA LEU A 10 -4.79 -3.47 4.57
C LEU A 10 -4.16 -2.39 5.47
N ALA A 11 -2.84 -2.40 5.64
CA ALA A 11 -2.16 -1.39 6.44
C ALA A 11 -2.31 0.03 5.85
N VAL A 12 -2.27 0.17 4.52
CA VAL A 12 -2.48 1.47 3.85
C VAL A 12 -3.94 1.91 3.94
N THR A 13 -4.90 1.00 3.77
CA THR A 13 -6.33 1.32 3.88
C THR A 13 -6.73 1.73 5.29
N GLU A 14 -6.19 1.07 6.32
CA GLU A 14 -6.48 1.38 7.72
C GLU A 14 -5.89 2.73 8.17
N LEU A 15 -4.68 3.04 7.71
CA LEU A 15 -3.91 4.19 8.20
C LEU A 15 -3.98 5.42 7.29
N GLY A 16 -4.44 5.26 6.04
CA GLY A 16 -4.50 6.32 5.03
C GLY A 16 -3.15 6.96 4.71
N SER A 17 -2.04 6.29 5.04
CA SER A 17 -0.68 6.83 4.92
C SER A 17 0.34 5.72 4.67
N PHE A 18 1.04 5.80 3.55
CA PHE A 18 2.14 4.89 3.21
C PHE A 18 3.25 4.90 4.27
N SER A 19 3.59 6.05 4.83
CA SER A 19 4.62 6.14 5.88
C SER A 19 4.20 5.46 7.18
N LYS A 20 2.95 5.66 7.62
CA LYS A 20 2.43 4.98 8.83
C LYS A 20 2.26 3.49 8.60
N ALA A 21 1.77 3.09 7.42
CA ALA A 21 1.61 1.69 7.04
C ALA A 21 2.94 0.94 6.99
N ALA A 22 3.98 1.56 6.43
CA ALA A 22 5.33 0.99 6.42
C ALA A 22 5.86 0.73 7.84
N GLN A 23 5.70 1.69 8.75
CA GLN A 23 6.06 1.52 10.16
C GLN A 23 5.24 0.39 10.83
N ARG A 24 3.93 0.33 10.57
CA ARG A 24 3.01 -0.68 11.15
C ARG A 24 3.37 -2.11 10.76
N VAL A 25 3.86 -2.31 9.54
CA VAL A 25 4.25 -3.64 9.02
C VAL A 25 5.76 -3.88 9.05
N SER A 26 6.52 -3.00 9.71
CA SER A 26 7.97 -3.10 9.91
C SER A 26 8.77 -3.17 8.61
N VAL A 27 8.41 -2.36 7.61
CA VAL A 27 9.13 -2.22 6.34
C VAL A 27 9.42 -0.77 6.03
N THR A 28 10.26 -0.52 5.02
CA THR A 28 10.47 0.84 4.52
C THR A 28 9.30 1.29 3.64
N GLN A 29 9.04 2.60 3.60
CA GLN A 29 7.99 3.16 2.74
C GLN A 29 8.21 2.85 1.23
N PRO A 30 9.46 2.82 0.70
CA PRO A 30 9.73 2.31 -0.64
C PRO A 30 9.32 0.84 -0.83
N THR A 31 9.65 -0.04 0.12
CA THR A 31 9.26 -1.46 0.08
C THR A 31 7.74 -1.63 0.02
N LEU A 32 7.02 -0.90 0.86
CA LEU A 32 5.56 -0.90 0.87
C LEU A 32 5.01 -0.42 -0.48
N SER A 33 5.54 0.68 -1.01
CA SER A 33 5.08 1.26 -2.28
C SER A 33 5.29 0.33 -3.47
N VAL A 34 6.42 -0.39 -3.51
CA VAL A 34 6.69 -1.41 -4.54
C VAL A 34 5.74 -2.59 -4.40
N GLY A 35 5.46 -3.03 -3.16
CA GLY A 35 4.47 -4.08 -2.92
C GLY A 35 3.08 -3.68 -3.40
N ILE A 36 2.64 -2.46 -3.10
CA ILE A 36 1.35 -1.96 -3.57
C ILE A 36 1.31 -1.87 -5.10
N ALA A 37 2.36 -1.37 -5.75
CA ALA A 37 2.44 -1.33 -7.21
C ALA A 37 2.36 -2.72 -7.85
N LYS A 38 3.01 -3.74 -7.25
CA LYS A 38 2.88 -5.13 -7.69
C LYS A 38 1.46 -5.66 -7.54
N LEU A 39 0.80 -5.29 -6.44
CA LEU A 39 -0.60 -5.69 -6.22
C LEU A 39 -1.53 -5.05 -7.25
N GLU A 40 -1.32 -3.77 -7.57
CA GLU A 40 -2.06 -3.06 -8.62
C GLU A 40 -1.86 -3.69 -10.00
N ASP A 41 -0.65 -4.18 -10.30
CA ASP A 41 -0.34 -4.91 -11.53
C ASP A 41 -1.04 -6.28 -11.57
N GLU A 42 -1.01 -7.04 -10.45
CA GLU A 42 -1.68 -8.34 -10.35
C GLU A 42 -3.21 -8.24 -10.48
N VAL A 43 -3.83 -7.16 -9.96
CA VAL A 43 -5.29 -6.95 -10.06
C VAL A 43 -5.70 -6.21 -11.34
N GLY A 44 -4.74 -5.68 -12.10
CA GLY A 44 -4.99 -4.90 -13.32
C GLY A 44 -5.69 -3.57 -13.08
N ALA A 45 -5.64 -3.03 -11.85
CA ALA A 45 -6.33 -1.81 -11.46
C ALA A 45 -5.52 -1.03 -10.42
N ARG A 46 -5.63 0.30 -10.46
CA ARG A 46 -5.08 1.16 -9.40
C ARG A 46 -5.92 0.98 -8.13
N LEU A 47 -5.25 0.70 -7.02
CA LEU A 47 -5.86 0.48 -5.71
C LEU A 47 -5.74 1.72 -4.81
N PHE A 48 -4.79 2.60 -5.10
CA PHE A 48 -4.64 3.86 -4.38
C PHE A 48 -4.37 5.03 -5.31
N GLU A 49 -5.13 6.10 -5.13
CA GLU A 49 -4.80 7.38 -5.75
C GLU A 49 -3.69 8.07 -4.94
N ARG A 50 -2.51 8.24 -5.55
CA ARG A 50 -1.40 9.00 -4.95
C ARG A 50 -1.72 10.50 -5.00
N THR A 51 -2.64 10.97 -4.17
CA THR A 51 -2.77 12.42 -3.93
C THR A 51 -1.87 12.82 -2.76
N THR A 52 -1.16 13.94 -2.90
CA THR A 52 -0.22 14.49 -1.91
C THR A 52 -0.87 14.87 -0.57
N ARG A 53 -2.18 14.65 -0.40
CA ARG A 53 -2.90 15.08 0.80
C ARG A 53 -3.94 14.11 1.37
N ARG A 54 -4.37 13.06 0.64
CA ARG A 54 -5.31 12.05 1.18
C ARG A 54 -5.29 10.76 0.36
N VAL A 55 -5.14 9.64 1.03
CA VAL A 55 -5.44 8.33 0.44
C VAL A 55 -6.95 8.12 0.59
N SER A 56 -7.68 8.06 -0.53
CA SER A 56 -9.06 7.60 -0.61
C SER A 56 -9.10 6.28 -1.39
N LEU A 57 -9.92 5.35 -0.89
CA LEU A 57 -10.23 4.07 -1.51
C LEU A 57 -11.00 4.24 -2.83
#